data_AF-A0A7V5M349-F1
#
_entry.id   AF-A0A7V5M349-F1
#
_cell.length_a   1.000
_cell.length_b   1.000
_cell.length_c   1.000
_cell.angle_alpha   90.00
_cell.angle_beta   90.00
_cell.angle_gamma   90.00
#
_symmetry.space_group_name_H-M   'P 1'
#
loop_
_entity.id
_entity.type
_entity.pdbx_description
1 polymer ?
#
loop_
_entity_poly.entity_id
_entity_poly.type
_entity_poly.pdbx_seq_one_letter_code
_entity_poly.pdbx_strand_id
1 'polypeptide(L)'
;MDTLGARFLQLEKEALIVLRAYALAFERWTVFVRKPLEVVAQRLAQQSAYLDLASARAITYIIAAPLLWNVLARLEYYTSVWSRLCLGRRRFACLLLACWVFSFSLYRDLVVLEAMQTSAVRLPPFPQAFIPAVVWRFCTPRTIASAVDAVAWAAFATGLVLVTTSFLQLGLFGTYLGDYFGILKPSKVSAFPFSHFEHPMYDGSSLLFLAEALFERSTLGLLLTLLLFAMYRIATIWEGSFTNYIYANRARQRATFFGRKHAD
;
A
#
# COMPACT_ATOMS: atom_id res chain seq x y z
N MET A 1 -7.91 5.32 40.35
CA MET A 1 -7.70 5.86 38.98
C MET A 1 -7.17 4.73 38.13
N ASP A 2 -8.03 4.20 37.28
CA ASP A 2 -7.85 2.89 36.66
C ASP A 2 -6.66 2.82 35.73
N THR A 3 -5.94 1.69 35.80
CA THR A 3 -4.83 1.30 34.93
C THR A 3 -5.15 1.41 33.43
N LEU A 4 -6.43 1.33 33.07
CA LEU A 4 -6.95 1.59 31.72
C LEU A 4 -6.85 3.07 31.31
N GLY A 5 -7.20 4.01 32.20
CA GLY A 5 -7.11 5.44 31.92
C GLY A 5 -5.67 5.90 31.73
N ALA A 6 -4.75 5.40 32.55
CA ALA A 6 -3.31 5.68 32.39
C ALA A 6 -2.74 5.10 31.08
N ARG A 7 -3.14 3.87 30.70
CA ARG A 7 -2.77 3.26 29.41
C ARG A 7 -3.33 4.02 28.21
N PHE A 8 -4.59 4.47 28.30
CA PHE A 8 -5.21 5.27 27.24
C PHE A 8 -4.49 6.60 27.05
N LEU A 9 -4.21 7.32 28.14
CA LEU A 9 -3.47 8.59 28.09
C LEU A 9 -2.06 8.42 27.53
N GLN A 10 -1.41 7.28 27.83
CA GLN A 10 -0.10 6.95 27.28
C GLN A 10 -0.18 6.68 25.77
N LEU A 11 -1.16 5.90 25.31
CA LEU A 11 -1.39 5.65 23.89
C LEU A 11 -1.68 6.93 23.12
N GLU A 12 -2.48 7.83 23.69
CA GLU A 12 -2.79 9.13 23.09
C GLU A 12 -1.52 9.99 22.94
N LYS A 13 -0.68 10.05 23.97
CA LYS A 13 0.61 10.76 23.91
C LYS A 13 1.54 10.16 22.85
N GLU A 14 1.66 8.83 22.81
CA GLU A 14 2.47 8.14 21.81
C GLU A 14 1.95 8.40 20.39
N ALA A 15 0.63 8.35 20.18
CA ALA A 15 -0.01 8.65 18.90
C ALA A 15 0.25 10.09 18.46
N LEU A 16 0.12 11.06 19.36
CA LEU A 16 0.41 12.47 19.08
C LEU A 16 1.88 12.70 18.69
N ILE A 17 2.81 12.00 19.35
CA ILE A 17 4.24 12.08 19.00
C ILE A 17 4.48 11.52 17.59
N VAL A 18 3.90 10.35 17.27
CA VAL A 18 3.99 9.77 15.92
C VAL A 18 3.41 10.73 14.89
N LEU A 19 2.21 11.29 15.13
CA LEU A 19 1.54 12.19 14.20
C LEU A 19 2.33 13.48 13.97
N ARG A 20 2.93 14.07 15.02
CA ARG A 20 3.77 15.26 14.88
C ARG A 20 5.04 14.96 14.09
N ALA A 21 5.76 13.90 14.47
CA ALA A 21 6.95 13.47 13.75
C ALA A 21 6.65 13.14 12.28
N TYR A 22 5.49 12.51 12.04
CA TYR A 22 4.99 12.25 10.71
C TYR A 22 4.67 13.52 9.93
N ALA A 23 3.97 14.49 10.51
CA ALA A 23 3.66 15.77 9.85
C ALA A 23 4.93 16.50 9.39
N LEU A 24 5.95 16.57 10.26
CA LEU A 24 7.28 17.13 9.93
C LEU A 24 7.96 16.38 8.79
N ALA A 25 7.87 15.04 8.78
CA ALA A 25 8.43 14.22 7.69
C ALA A 25 7.61 14.37 6.38
N PHE A 26 6.30 14.51 6.49
CA PHE A 26 5.36 14.62 5.38
C PHE A 26 5.43 16.00 4.69
N GLU A 27 5.73 17.07 5.41
CA GLU A 27 6.04 18.37 4.77
C GLU A 27 7.22 18.22 3.79
N ARG A 28 8.25 17.48 4.21
CA ARG A 28 9.43 17.19 3.38
C ARG A 28 9.14 16.18 2.26
N TRP A 29 8.12 15.33 2.39
CA TRP A 29 7.68 14.39 1.35
C TRP A 29 7.34 15.10 0.03
N THR A 30 6.72 16.29 0.12
CA THR A 30 6.39 17.07 -1.07
C THR A 30 7.63 17.41 -1.91
N VAL A 31 8.76 17.66 -1.25
CA VAL A 31 10.01 18.07 -1.90
C VAL A 31 10.81 16.89 -2.39
N PHE A 32 11.02 15.85 -1.57
CA PHE A 32 11.96 14.77 -1.90
C PHE A 32 11.34 13.61 -2.68
N VAL A 33 10.01 13.48 -2.66
CA VAL A 33 9.32 12.36 -3.29
C VAL A 33 8.40 12.89 -4.39
N ARG A 34 7.48 13.79 -4.04
CA ARG A 34 6.50 14.28 -5.00
C ARG A 34 7.15 15.08 -6.14
N LYS A 35 7.95 16.12 -5.86
CA LYS A 35 8.56 16.93 -6.94
C LYS A 35 9.35 16.10 -7.97
N PRO A 36 10.25 15.17 -7.59
CA PRO A 36 10.93 14.32 -8.57
C PRO A 36 9.97 13.48 -9.41
N LEU A 37 8.95 12.88 -8.80
CA LEU A 37 7.95 12.09 -9.52
C LEU A 37 7.09 12.95 -10.45
N GLU A 38 6.73 14.17 -10.05
CA GLU A 38 6.02 15.12 -10.91
C GLU A 38 6.88 15.54 -12.11
N VAL A 39 8.20 15.73 -11.93
CA VAL A 39 9.12 16.00 -13.06
C VAL A 39 9.17 14.81 -14.02
N VAL A 40 9.22 13.58 -13.51
CA VAL A 40 9.17 12.37 -14.35
C VAL A 40 7.86 12.31 -15.11
N ALA A 41 6.72 12.54 -14.44
CA ALA A 41 5.41 12.53 -15.07
C ALA A 41 5.27 13.62 -16.14
N GLN A 42 5.77 14.83 -15.88
CA GLN A 42 5.78 15.93 -16.85
C GLN A 42 6.61 15.58 -18.09
N ARG A 43 7.79 14.99 -17.92
CA ARG A 43 8.63 14.54 -19.04
C ARG A 43 7.94 13.44 -19.85
N LEU A 44 7.34 12.47 -19.16
CA LEU A 44 6.59 11.38 -19.82
C LEU A 44 5.42 11.92 -20.64
N ALA A 45 4.67 12.88 -20.12
CA ALA A 45 3.58 13.54 -20.83
C ALA A 45 4.10 14.36 -22.03
N GLN A 46 5.20 15.11 -21.87
CA GLN A 46 5.78 15.92 -22.95
C GLN A 46 6.35 15.08 -24.10
N GLN A 47 6.83 13.86 -23.82
CA GLN A 47 7.42 12.97 -24.81
C GLN A 47 6.40 12.09 -25.53
N SER A 48 5.14 12.06 -25.07
CA SER A 48 4.10 11.20 -25.62
C SER A 48 3.00 12.03 -26.28
N ALA A 49 2.63 11.67 -27.51
CA ALA A 49 1.46 12.25 -28.18
C ALA A 49 0.12 11.75 -27.59
N TYR A 50 0.15 10.70 -26.76
CA TYR A 50 -1.04 9.98 -26.31
C TYR A 50 -1.31 10.06 -24.80
N LEU A 51 -0.32 10.47 -24.00
CA LEU A 51 -0.45 10.55 -22.54
C LEU A 51 -0.63 12.00 -22.13
N ASP A 52 -1.78 12.32 -21.55
CA ASP A 52 -1.96 13.56 -20.83
C ASP A 52 -1.23 13.51 -19.47
N LEU A 53 -1.11 14.66 -18.83
CA LEU A 53 -0.39 14.77 -17.56
C LEU A 53 -1.01 13.90 -16.47
N ALA A 54 -2.34 13.76 -16.42
CA ALA A 54 -3.01 12.94 -15.41
C ALA A 54 -2.65 11.45 -15.59
N SER A 55 -2.72 10.91 -16.82
CA SER A 55 -2.29 9.54 -17.13
C SER A 55 -0.81 9.31 -16.80
N ALA A 56 0.05 10.25 -17.19
CA ALA A 56 1.49 10.14 -16.94
C ALA A 56 1.81 10.14 -15.43
N ARG A 57 1.10 10.95 -14.63
CA ARG A 57 1.20 10.94 -13.17
C ARG A 57 0.75 9.59 -12.63
N ALA A 58 -0.42 9.10 -13.02
CA ALA A 58 -0.92 7.79 -12.57
C ALA A 58 0.08 6.65 -12.83
N ILE A 59 0.62 6.55 -14.05
CA ILE A 59 1.65 5.57 -14.42
C ILE A 59 2.89 5.70 -13.51
N THR A 60 3.38 6.93 -13.34
CA THR A 60 4.57 7.22 -12.54
C THR A 60 4.38 6.79 -11.09
N TYR A 61 3.25 7.14 -10.47
CA TYR A 61 2.97 6.80 -9.08
C TYR A 61 2.68 5.31 -8.88
N ILE A 62 2.05 4.62 -9.84
CA ILE A 62 1.85 3.16 -9.80
C ILE A 62 3.20 2.43 -9.79
N ILE A 63 4.13 2.83 -10.66
CA ILE A 63 5.47 2.20 -10.75
C ILE A 63 6.32 2.55 -9.53
N ALA A 64 6.30 3.81 -9.10
CA ALA A 64 7.14 4.28 -7.99
C ALA A 64 6.77 3.63 -6.66
N ALA A 65 5.49 3.33 -6.43
CA ALA A 65 5.00 2.80 -5.16
C ALA A 65 5.78 1.54 -4.69
N PRO A 66 5.71 0.39 -5.41
CA PRO A 66 6.42 -0.83 -5.02
C PRO A 66 7.92 -0.68 -4.92
N LEU A 67 8.52 0.17 -5.76
CA LEU A 67 9.95 0.40 -5.72
C LEU A 67 10.36 1.15 -4.46
N LEU A 68 9.65 2.23 -4.13
CA LEU A 68 9.99 3.09 -2.99
C LEU A 68 9.87 2.33 -1.67
N TRP A 69 8.73 1.70 -1.38
CA TRP A 69 8.59 1.03 -0.08
C TRP A 69 9.54 -0.17 0.06
N ASN A 70 9.84 -0.91 -1.03
CA ASN A 70 10.84 -1.98 -0.99
C ASN A 70 12.25 -1.44 -0.73
N VAL A 71 12.64 -0.35 -1.37
CA VAL A 71 13.95 0.30 -1.13
C VAL A 71 14.05 0.80 0.30
N LEU A 72 13.02 1.50 0.80
CA LEU A 72 13.00 2.03 2.17
C LEU A 72 13.09 0.90 3.22
N ALA A 73 12.38 -0.21 2.99
CA ALA A 73 12.43 -1.37 3.88
C ALA A 73 13.77 -2.10 3.83
N ARG A 74 14.34 -2.33 2.63
CA ARG A 74 15.68 -2.95 2.52
C ARG A 74 16.78 -2.09 3.13
N LEU A 75 16.70 -0.77 2.97
CA LEU A 75 17.62 0.15 3.61
C LEU A 75 17.59 -0.01 5.13
N GLU A 76 16.41 -0.18 5.72
CA GLU A 76 16.29 -0.52 7.15
C GLU A 76 16.96 -1.83 7.50
N TYR A 77 16.68 -2.89 6.74
CA TYR A 77 17.20 -4.23 7.06
C TYR A 77 18.73 -4.26 7.09
N TYR A 78 19.38 -3.58 6.13
CA TYR A 78 20.85 -3.59 6.03
C TYR A 78 21.54 -2.54 6.89
N THR A 79 20.93 -1.36 7.08
CA THR A 79 21.62 -0.22 7.72
C THR A 79 20.96 0.26 9.01
N SER A 80 19.76 -0.24 9.32
CA SER A 80 18.91 0.20 10.43
C SER A 80 18.75 1.72 10.49
N VAL A 81 18.74 2.40 9.34
CA VAL A 81 18.77 3.87 9.28
C VAL A 81 17.56 4.50 9.97
N TRP A 82 16.35 3.98 9.76
CA TRP A 82 15.13 4.53 10.35
C TRP A 82 15.12 4.27 11.85
N SER A 83 15.52 3.07 12.26
CA SER A 83 15.66 2.75 13.68
C SER A 83 16.70 3.64 14.36
N ARG A 84 17.84 3.91 13.72
CA ARG A 84 18.89 4.81 14.25
C ARG A 84 18.39 6.26 14.37
N LEU A 85 17.68 6.76 13.35
CA LEU A 85 17.04 8.08 13.40
C LEU A 85 16.00 8.18 14.53
N CYS A 86 15.37 7.06 14.89
CA CYS A 86 14.41 6.96 15.98
C CYS A 86 15.03 6.51 17.31
N LEU A 87 16.32 6.78 17.55
CA LEU A 87 17.02 6.45 18.80
C LEU A 87 16.96 4.94 19.16
N GLY A 88 17.03 4.08 18.15
CA GLY A 88 16.95 2.62 18.29
C GLY A 88 15.53 2.06 18.45
N ARG A 89 14.49 2.89 18.48
CA ARG A 89 13.09 2.46 18.68
C ARG A 89 12.49 1.88 17.40
N ARG A 90 12.79 0.61 17.11
CA ARG A 90 12.39 -0.08 15.86
C ARG A 90 10.88 -0.04 15.57
N ARG A 91 10.04 -0.26 16.59
CA ARG A 91 8.57 -0.19 16.44
C ARG A 91 8.09 1.21 16.06
N PHE A 92 8.65 2.24 16.69
CA PHE A 92 8.30 3.63 16.38
C PHE A 92 8.76 4.01 14.96
N ALA A 93 9.97 3.60 14.57
CA ALA A 93 10.48 3.79 13.21
C ALA A 93 9.59 3.09 12.15
N CYS A 94 9.16 1.85 12.43
CA CYS A 94 8.25 1.13 11.55
C CYS A 94 6.87 1.79 11.47
N LEU A 95 6.35 2.35 12.57
CA LEU A 95 5.09 3.14 12.53
C LEU A 95 5.21 4.37 11.64
N LEU A 96 6.32 5.11 11.72
CA LEU A 96 6.55 6.25 10.84
C LEU A 96 6.63 5.84 9.37
N LEU A 97 7.31 4.73 9.06
CA LEU A 97 7.32 4.19 7.70
C LEU A 97 5.92 3.73 7.27
N ALA A 98 5.14 3.11 8.16
CA ALA A 98 3.77 2.69 7.87
C ALA A 98 2.87 3.89 7.52
N CYS A 99 2.93 4.97 8.30
CA CYS A 99 2.21 6.21 7.99
C CYS A 99 2.63 6.76 6.62
N TRP A 100 3.93 6.74 6.31
CA TRP A 100 4.44 7.19 5.03
C TRP A 100 3.94 6.33 3.86
N VAL A 101 4.04 5.01 3.96
CA VAL A 101 3.59 4.07 2.91
C VAL A 101 2.09 4.21 2.69
N PHE A 102 1.31 4.32 3.78
CA PHE A 102 -0.13 4.51 3.70
C PHE A 102 -0.50 5.82 3.00
N SER A 103 0.09 6.95 3.38
CA SER A 103 -0.22 8.22 2.72
C SER A 103 0.29 8.29 1.29
N PHE A 104 1.44 7.70 0.97
CA PHE A 104 1.90 7.58 -0.41
C PHE A 104 0.89 6.77 -1.23
N SER A 105 0.40 5.66 -0.70
CA SER A 105 -0.59 4.80 -1.35
C SER A 105 -1.91 5.55 -1.55
N LEU A 106 -2.39 6.27 -0.54
CA LEU A 106 -3.60 7.09 -0.66
C LEU A 106 -3.44 8.17 -1.74
N TYR A 107 -2.29 8.84 -1.78
CA TYR A 107 -2.01 9.84 -2.80
C TYR A 107 -1.97 9.24 -4.21
N ARG A 108 -1.29 8.10 -4.40
CA ARG A 108 -1.30 7.35 -5.66
C ARG A 108 -2.72 7.02 -6.08
N ASP A 109 -3.55 6.53 -5.18
CA ASP A 109 -4.92 6.11 -5.49
C ASP A 109 -5.76 7.31 -5.95
N LEU A 110 -5.59 8.49 -5.32
CA LEU A 110 -6.23 9.74 -5.74
C LEU A 110 -5.77 10.18 -7.14
N VAL A 111 -4.47 10.08 -7.45
CA VAL A 111 -3.93 10.43 -8.76
C VAL A 111 -4.41 9.46 -9.84
N VAL A 112 -4.52 8.17 -9.53
CA VAL A 112 -5.07 7.17 -10.46
C VAL A 112 -6.55 7.44 -10.73
N LEU A 113 -7.32 7.74 -9.70
CA LEU A 113 -8.73 8.10 -9.85
C LEU A 113 -8.90 9.37 -10.70
N GLU A 114 -8.10 10.41 -10.43
CA GLU A 114 -8.06 11.63 -11.23
C GLU A 114 -7.82 11.31 -12.72
N ALA A 115 -6.83 10.45 -13.02
CA ALA A 115 -6.55 10.02 -14.38
C ALA A 115 -7.70 9.22 -15.00
N MET A 116 -8.32 8.30 -14.26
CA MET A 116 -9.47 7.52 -14.74
C MET A 116 -10.63 8.42 -15.17
N GLN A 117 -10.85 9.52 -14.46
CA GLN A 117 -11.95 10.45 -14.67
C GLN A 117 -11.66 11.50 -15.74
N THR A 118 -10.44 12.02 -15.81
CA THR A 118 -10.08 13.12 -16.73
C THR A 118 -9.76 12.65 -18.15
N SER A 119 -9.46 11.36 -18.32
CA SER A 119 -9.01 10.84 -19.61
C SER A 119 -10.10 10.82 -20.69
N ALA A 120 -9.71 11.17 -21.91
CA ALA A 120 -10.57 11.23 -23.09
C ALA A 120 -11.05 9.85 -23.59
N VAL A 121 -10.41 8.75 -23.15
CA VAL A 121 -10.76 7.38 -23.52
C VAL A 121 -11.78 6.81 -22.53
N ARG A 122 -13.04 7.24 -22.64
CA ARG A 122 -14.17 6.70 -21.87
C ARG A 122 -14.96 5.69 -22.71
N LEU A 123 -15.50 4.66 -22.07
CA LEU A 123 -16.63 3.92 -22.64
C LEU A 123 -17.84 4.89 -22.75
N PRO A 124 -18.80 4.66 -23.67
CA PRO A 124 -19.92 5.58 -23.88
C PRO A 124 -20.65 5.86 -22.55
N PRO A 125 -20.86 7.13 -22.18
CA PRO A 125 -21.49 7.49 -20.92
C PRO A 125 -22.97 7.12 -20.91
N PHE A 126 -23.45 6.49 -19.84
CA PHE A 126 -24.87 6.56 -19.48
C PHE A 126 -25.13 7.89 -18.76
N PRO A 127 -26.34 8.48 -18.90
CA PRO A 127 -26.61 9.84 -18.46
C PRO A 127 -26.51 9.93 -16.93
N GLN A 128 -25.60 10.76 -16.41
CA GLN A 128 -25.51 11.05 -14.98
C GLN A 128 -25.41 12.55 -14.74
N ALA A 129 -26.30 13.03 -13.88
CA ALA A 129 -26.43 14.42 -13.46
C ALA A 129 -25.43 14.77 -12.34
N PHE A 130 -25.17 16.08 -12.25
CA PHE A 130 -24.11 16.74 -11.50
C PHE A 130 -24.26 16.62 -9.97
N ILE A 131 -23.37 15.86 -9.31
CA ILE A 131 -23.18 15.82 -7.86
C ILE A 131 -21.65 15.81 -7.55
N PRO A 132 -21.14 16.50 -6.51
CA PRO A 132 -19.71 16.54 -6.20
C PRO A 132 -19.08 15.15 -5.93
N ALA A 133 -17.93 14.89 -6.56
CA ALA A 133 -17.31 13.57 -6.71
C ALA A 133 -17.07 12.78 -5.40
N VAL A 134 -16.80 13.44 -4.28
CA VAL A 134 -16.50 12.79 -2.99
C VAL A 134 -17.77 12.33 -2.25
N VAL A 135 -18.86 13.11 -2.32
CA VAL A 135 -20.15 12.75 -1.71
C VAL A 135 -20.88 11.72 -2.59
N TRP A 136 -20.75 11.85 -3.92
CA TRP A 136 -21.24 10.82 -4.86
C TRP A 136 -20.64 9.45 -4.56
N ARG A 137 -19.36 9.41 -4.21
CA ARG A 137 -18.59 8.16 -4.07
C ARG A 137 -19.09 7.20 -2.99
N PHE A 138 -19.51 7.74 -1.83
CA PHE A 138 -19.91 6.93 -0.67
C PHE A 138 -21.42 6.98 -0.40
N CYS A 139 -22.11 8.02 -0.85
CA CYS A 139 -23.53 8.22 -0.56
C CYS A 139 -24.44 7.95 -1.76
N THR A 140 -23.90 7.70 -2.96
CA THR A 140 -24.75 7.33 -4.09
C THR A 140 -24.98 5.83 -4.10
N PRO A 141 -26.24 5.38 -4.07
CA PRO A 141 -26.55 3.98 -4.30
C PRO A 141 -26.11 3.60 -5.73
N ARG A 142 -25.00 2.87 -5.88
CA ARG A 142 -24.67 2.23 -7.16
C ARG A 142 -25.51 0.96 -7.29
N THR A 143 -26.58 1.01 -8.07
CA THR A 143 -27.44 -0.15 -8.35
C THR A 143 -26.76 -1.09 -9.35
N ILE A 144 -27.11 -2.39 -9.30
CA ILE A 144 -26.65 -3.37 -10.29
C ILE A 144 -27.58 -3.26 -11.50
N ALA A 145 -27.28 -2.34 -12.41
CA ALA A 145 -28.10 -2.08 -13.60
C ALA A 145 -27.61 -2.85 -14.84
N SER A 146 -26.36 -3.32 -14.84
CA SER A 146 -25.75 -4.03 -15.95
C SER A 146 -24.82 -5.15 -15.49
N ALA A 147 -24.49 -6.08 -16.40
CA ALA A 147 -23.50 -7.13 -16.15
C ALA A 147 -22.14 -6.55 -15.73
N VAL A 148 -21.75 -5.39 -16.28
CA VAL A 148 -20.52 -4.70 -15.89
C VAL A 148 -20.57 -4.24 -14.44
N ASP A 149 -21.71 -3.74 -13.96
CA ASP A 149 -21.87 -3.34 -12.56
C ASP A 149 -21.82 -4.55 -11.62
N ALA A 150 -22.39 -5.69 -12.04
CA ALA A 150 -22.30 -6.94 -11.28
C ALA A 150 -20.85 -7.41 -11.14
N VAL A 151 -20.06 -7.36 -12.22
CA VAL A 151 -18.63 -7.70 -12.19
C VAL A 151 -17.85 -6.72 -11.33
N ALA A 152 -18.13 -5.42 -11.43
CA ALA A 152 -17.47 -4.40 -10.62
C ALA A 152 -17.72 -4.61 -9.11
N TRP A 153 -18.98 -4.89 -8.73
CA TRP A 153 -19.34 -5.21 -7.35
C TRP A 153 -18.72 -6.51 -6.85
N ALA A 154 -18.67 -7.56 -7.69
CA ALA A 154 -18.01 -8.82 -7.34
C ALA A 154 -16.51 -8.63 -7.11
N ALA A 155 -15.84 -7.87 -8.00
CA ALA A 155 -14.43 -7.51 -7.85
C ALA A 155 -14.21 -6.68 -6.58
N PHE A 156 -15.06 -5.70 -6.30
CA PHE A 156 -14.98 -4.86 -5.10
C PHE A 156 -15.11 -5.69 -3.82
N ALA A 157 -16.16 -6.51 -3.72
CA ALA A 157 -16.42 -7.34 -2.54
C ALA A 157 -15.28 -8.33 -2.30
N THR A 158 -14.82 -9.01 -3.36
CA THR A 158 -13.70 -9.96 -3.26
C THR A 158 -12.41 -9.24 -2.86
N GLY A 159 -12.12 -8.11 -3.50
CA GLY A 159 -10.94 -7.30 -3.19
C GLY A 159 -10.93 -6.81 -1.75
N LEU A 160 -12.06 -6.31 -1.26
CA LEU A 160 -12.22 -5.86 0.12
C LEU A 160 -12.02 -7.01 1.11
N VAL A 161 -12.65 -8.17 0.86
CA VAL A 161 -12.46 -9.36 1.70
C VAL A 161 -10.99 -9.74 1.77
N LEU A 162 -10.28 -9.83 0.63
CA LEU A 162 -8.88 -10.20 0.61
C LEU A 162 -7.99 -9.18 1.33
N VAL A 163 -8.16 -7.89 1.10
CA VAL A 163 -7.36 -6.83 1.75
C VAL A 163 -7.63 -6.80 3.25
N THR A 164 -8.89 -6.75 3.67
CA THR A 164 -9.25 -6.65 5.09
C THR A 164 -8.83 -7.89 5.85
N THR A 165 -9.11 -9.09 5.34
CA THR A 165 -8.71 -10.32 6.04
C THR A 165 -7.19 -10.50 6.06
N SER A 166 -6.47 -10.09 5.00
CA SER A 166 -5.00 -10.05 5.02
C SER A 166 -4.48 -9.11 6.10
N PHE A 167 -5.04 -7.91 6.20
CA PHE A 167 -4.65 -6.93 7.22
C PHE A 167 -4.94 -7.44 8.64
N LEU A 168 -6.08 -8.09 8.86
CA LEU A 168 -6.41 -8.68 10.16
C LEU A 168 -5.41 -9.78 10.56
N GLN A 169 -4.98 -10.61 9.61
CA GLN A 169 -3.99 -11.66 9.88
C GLN A 169 -2.58 -11.11 10.10
N LEU A 170 -2.16 -10.14 9.28
CA LEU A 170 -0.82 -9.54 9.35
C LEU A 170 -0.68 -8.54 10.51
N GLY A 171 -1.75 -7.81 10.82
CA GLY A 171 -1.72 -6.62 11.64
C GLY A 171 -0.93 -5.49 10.98
N LEU A 172 -0.82 -4.37 11.71
CA LEU A 172 -0.14 -3.17 11.22
C LEU A 172 1.32 -3.43 10.84
N PHE A 173 2.11 -4.00 11.75
CA PHE A 173 3.54 -4.26 11.51
C PHE A 173 3.77 -5.31 10.42
N GLY A 174 2.94 -6.36 10.35
CA GLY A 174 3.06 -7.36 9.30
C GLY A 174 2.73 -6.82 7.92
N THR A 175 1.80 -5.85 7.84
CA THR A 175 1.40 -5.21 6.58
C THR A 175 2.44 -4.22 6.07
N TYR A 176 3.04 -3.45 6.98
CA TYR A 176 3.96 -2.37 6.63
C TYR A 176 5.44 -2.75 6.86
N LEU A 177 5.84 -3.94 6.40
CA LEU A 177 7.25 -4.37 6.28
C LEU A 177 8.01 -4.41 7.62
N GLY A 178 7.31 -4.72 8.72
CA GLY A 178 7.90 -4.77 10.06
C GLY A 178 8.95 -5.88 10.24
N ASP A 179 8.94 -6.90 9.40
CA ASP A 179 9.98 -7.93 9.34
C ASP A 179 11.37 -7.36 9.01
N TYR A 180 11.44 -6.30 8.21
CA TYR A 180 12.69 -5.57 7.92
C TYR A 180 13.25 -4.82 9.13
N PHE A 181 12.37 -4.44 10.07
CA PHE A 181 12.73 -3.86 11.37
C PHE A 181 13.01 -4.93 12.44
N GLY A 182 12.95 -6.22 12.08
CA GLY A 182 13.06 -7.35 13.00
C GLY A 182 11.80 -7.58 13.86
N ILE A 183 10.66 -6.96 13.52
CA ILE A 183 9.37 -7.15 14.18
C ILE A 183 8.65 -8.32 13.48
N LEU A 184 9.16 -9.52 13.73
CA LEU A 184 8.74 -10.73 13.05
C LEU A 184 7.65 -11.47 13.83
N LYS A 185 6.61 -11.93 13.13
CA LYS A 185 5.66 -12.90 13.69
C LYS A 185 6.36 -14.22 14.06
N PRO A 186 5.77 -15.04 14.96
CA PRO A 186 6.34 -16.32 15.34
C PRO A 186 6.56 -17.25 14.15
N SER A 187 5.62 -17.26 13.21
CA SER A 187 5.65 -17.99 11.95
C SER A 187 5.01 -17.13 10.85
N LYS A 188 5.21 -17.54 9.59
CA LYS A 188 4.43 -16.99 8.48
C LYS A 188 2.95 -17.32 8.68
N VAL A 189 2.09 -16.41 8.25
CA VAL A 189 0.64 -16.60 8.30
C VAL A 189 0.25 -17.64 7.27
N SER A 190 -0.51 -18.65 7.70
CA SER A 190 -1.07 -19.69 6.84
C SER A 190 -2.60 -19.75 6.91
N ALA A 191 -3.24 -18.93 7.74
CA ALA A 191 -4.70 -18.82 7.79
C ALA A 191 -5.24 -18.05 6.58
N PHE A 192 -6.54 -18.19 6.30
CA PHE A 192 -7.20 -17.42 5.24
C PHE A 192 -6.93 -15.91 5.41
N PRO A 193 -6.56 -15.19 4.34
CA PRO A 193 -6.54 -15.62 2.93
C PRO A 193 -5.22 -16.28 2.46
N PHE A 194 -4.18 -16.28 3.28
CA PHE A 194 -2.84 -16.82 2.93
C PHE A 194 -2.80 -18.34 2.76
N SER A 195 -3.83 -19.08 3.19
CA SER A 195 -3.98 -20.52 2.87
C SER A 195 -4.29 -20.80 1.40
N HIS A 196 -4.87 -19.84 0.69
CA HIS A 196 -5.36 -20.03 -0.69
C HIS A 196 -4.61 -19.17 -1.70
N PHE A 197 -4.09 -18.03 -1.26
CA PHE A 197 -3.40 -17.06 -2.10
C PHE A 197 -2.02 -16.77 -1.52
N GLU A 198 -1.02 -16.64 -2.39
CA GLU A 198 0.36 -16.33 -1.96
C GLU A 198 0.48 -14.86 -1.51
N HIS A 199 -0.15 -13.94 -2.25
CA HIS A 199 -0.08 -12.50 -2.02
C HIS A 199 -1.47 -11.84 -2.01
N PRO A 200 -2.38 -12.27 -1.12
CA PRO A 200 -3.80 -11.89 -1.16
C PRO A 200 -4.05 -10.40 -1.04
N MET A 201 -3.19 -9.64 -0.34
CA MET A 201 -3.34 -8.20 -0.23
C MET A 201 -3.07 -7.48 -1.56
N TYR A 202 -2.07 -7.93 -2.31
CA TYR A 202 -1.77 -7.39 -3.64
C TYR A 202 -2.86 -7.76 -4.66
N ASP A 203 -3.35 -9.00 -4.59
CA ASP A 203 -4.46 -9.47 -5.43
C ASP A 203 -5.75 -8.73 -5.11
N GLY A 204 -6.07 -8.58 -3.82
CA GLY A 204 -7.23 -7.84 -3.36
C GLY A 204 -7.18 -6.36 -3.75
N SER A 205 -6.02 -5.70 -3.59
CA SER A 205 -5.82 -4.33 -4.05
C SER A 205 -6.00 -4.21 -5.57
N SER A 206 -5.48 -5.15 -6.37
CA SER A 206 -5.67 -5.16 -7.82
C SER A 206 -7.16 -5.27 -8.20
N LEU A 207 -7.93 -6.10 -7.48
CA LEU A 207 -9.37 -6.24 -7.67
C LEU A 207 -10.14 -4.96 -7.30
N LEU A 208 -9.70 -4.23 -6.28
CA LEU A 208 -10.29 -2.93 -5.92
C LEU A 208 -10.05 -1.88 -7.01
N PHE A 209 -8.86 -1.86 -7.62
CA PHE A 209 -8.57 -0.99 -8.78
C PHE A 209 -9.38 -1.40 -10.01
N LEU A 210 -9.54 -2.71 -10.25
CA LEU A 210 -10.39 -3.22 -11.33
C LEU A 210 -11.83 -2.79 -11.15
N ALA A 211 -12.37 -2.95 -9.93
CA ALA A 211 -13.71 -2.50 -9.60
C ALA A 211 -13.88 -1.00 -9.89
N GLU A 212 -12.88 -0.19 -9.54
CA GLU A 212 -12.89 1.24 -9.81
C GLU A 212 -12.91 1.57 -11.29
N ALA A 213 -12.03 0.94 -12.07
CA ALA A 213 -12.00 1.12 -13.51
C ALA A 213 -13.35 0.79 -14.17
N LEU A 214 -14.03 -0.26 -13.70
CA LEU A 214 -15.35 -0.67 -14.20
C LEU A 214 -16.45 0.29 -13.75
N PHE A 215 -16.41 0.73 -12.50
CA PHE A 215 -17.34 1.72 -11.94
C PHE A 215 -17.27 3.07 -12.64
N GLU A 216 -16.06 3.50 -13.03
CA GLU A 216 -15.82 4.74 -13.77
C GLU A 216 -15.92 4.56 -15.29
N ARG A 217 -16.17 3.33 -15.78
CA ARG A 217 -16.27 2.99 -17.21
C ARG A 217 -15.03 3.48 -17.99
N SER A 218 -13.86 3.33 -17.37
CA SER A 218 -12.60 3.90 -17.83
C SER A 218 -11.72 2.83 -18.47
N THR A 219 -11.52 2.92 -19.80
CA THR A 219 -10.58 2.05 -20.51
C THR A 219 -9.15 2.28 -20.02
N LEU A 220 -8.77 3.54 -19.77
CA LEU A 220 -7.50 3.85 -19.13
C LEU A 220 -7.42 3.20 -17.75
N GLY A 221 -8.48 3.26 -16.95
CA GLY A 221 -8.52 2.61 -15.64
C GLY A 221 -8.21 1.11 -15.72
N LEU A 222 -8.69 0.42 -16.75
CA LEU A 222 -8.38 -0.99 -16.98
C LEU A 222 -6.89 -1.19 -17.29
N LEU A 223 -6.30 -0.35 -18.15
CA LEU A 223 -4.86 -0.39 -18.47
C LEU A 223 -3.99 -0.07 -17.24
N LEU A 224 -4.37 0.92 -16.45
CA LEU A 224 -3.69 1.28 -15.20
C LEU A 224 -3.80 0.15 -14.17
N THR A 225 -4.95 -0.53 -14.10
CA THR A 225 -5.13 -1.72 -13.25
C THR A 225 -4.21 -2.86 -13.68
N LEU A 226 -4.09 -3.12 -14.99
CA LEU A 226 -3.17 -4.12 -15.53
C LEU A 226 -1.71 -3.77 -15.22
N LEU A 227 -1.33 -2.51 -15.37
CA LEU A 227 0.00 -2.03 -15.00
C LEU A 227 0.27 -2.23 -13.50
N LEU A 228 -0.68 -1.85 -12.65
CA LEU A 228 -0.59 -2.03 -11.20
C LEU A 228 -0.44 -3.50 -10.82
N PHE A 229 -1.25 -4.38 -11.42
CA PHE A 229 -1.17 -5.82 -11.22
C PHE A 229 0.22 -6.35 -11.62
N ALA A 230 0.73 -5.97 -12.80
CA ALA A 230 2.06 -6.36 -13.26
C ALA A 230 3.16 -5.88 -12.30
N MET A 231 3.04 -4.65 -11.81
CA MET A 231 3.99 -4.10 -10.84
C MET A 231 3.96 -4.81 -9.50
N TYR A 232 2.78 -5.20 -9.02
CA TYR A 232 2.67 -6.02 -7.83
C TYR A 232 3.28 -7.41 -8.03
N ARG A 233 3.09 -8.05 -9.18
CA ARG A 233 3.77 -9.34 -9.47
C ARG A 233 5.29 -9.20 -9.43
N ILE A 234 5.84 -8.15 -10.03
CA ILE A 234 7.29 -7.88 -9.95
C ILE A 234 7.73 -7.63 -8.51
N ALA A 235 6.98 -6.82 -7.75
CA ALA A 235 7.28 -6.55 -6.35
C ALA A 235 7.29 -7.83 -5.52
N THR A 236 6.35 -8.73 -5.74
CA THR A 236 6.24 -9.99 -4.99
C THR A 236 7.41 -10.94 -5.20
N ILE A 237 8.04 -10.96 -6.38
CA ILE A 237 9.25 -11.75 -6.64
C ILE A 237 10.39 -11.28 -5.71
N TRP A 238 10.52 -9.97 -5.54
CA TRP A 238 11.56 -9.38 -4.70
C TRP A 238 11.22 -9.47 -3.22
N GLU A 239 9.99 -9.16 -2.84
CA GLU A 239 9.54 -9.17 -1.45
C GLU A 239 9.45 -10.59 -0.90
N GLY A 240 8.81 -11.52 -1.62
CA GLY A 240 8.62 -12.90 -1.19
C GLY A 240 9.95 -13.63 -0.96
N SER A 241 10.89 -13.50 -1.90
CA SER A 241 12.24 -14.08 -1.74
C SER A 241 12.98 -13.50 -0.53
N PHE A 242 12.82 -12.22 -0.24
CA PHE A 242 13.47 -11.56 0.87
C PHE A 242 12.85 -11.91 2.22
N THR A 243 11.52 -11.91 2.33
CA THR A 243 10.83 -12.35 3.54
C THR A 243 11.20 -13.82 3.85
N ASN A 244 11.26 -14.69 2.84
CA ASN A 244 11.73 -16.07 3.01
C ASN A 244 13.15 -16.12 3.62
N TYR A 245 14.05 -15.29 3.10
CA TYR A 245 15.42 -15.16 3.60
C TYR A 245 15.47 -14.68 5.06
N ILE A 246 14.67 -13.68 5.44
CA ILE A 246 14.61 -13.17 6.83
C ILE A 246 14.18 -14.29 7.80
N TYR A 247 13.09 -15.00 7.48
CA TYR A 247 12.60 -16.08 8.33
C TYR A 247 13.59 -17.26 8.42
N ALA A 248 14.27 -17.60 7.32
CA ALA A 248 15.32 -18.62 7.31
C ALA A 248 16.53 -18.23 8.16
N ASN A 249 16.97 -16.96 8.11
CA ASN A 249 18.03 -16.45 8.98
C ASN A 249 17.64 -16.49 10.46
N ARG A 250 16.40 -16.12 10.79
CA ARG A 250 15.91 -16.23 12.17
C ARG A 250 15.91 -17.68 12.67
N ALA A 251 15.49 -18.62 11.83
CA ALA A 251 15.51 -20.05 12.18
C ALA A 251 16.95 -20.53 12.44
N ARG A 252 17.91 -20.15 11.59
CA ARG A 252 19.34 -20.46 11.76
C ARG A 252 19.91 -19.89 13.06
N GLN A 253 19.62 -18.63 13.37
CA GLN A 253 20.07 -17.97 14.62
C GLN A 253 19.48 -18.63 15.88
N ARG A 254 18.23 -19.09 15.81
CA ARG A 254 17.62 -19.85 16.90
C ARG A 254 18.31 -21.19 17.09
N ALA A 255 18.54 -21.93 16.01
CA ALA A 255 19.21 -23.24 16.08
C ALA A 255 20.62 -23.14 16.68
N THR A 256 21.41 -22.13 16.28
CA THR A 256 22.74 -21.91 16.86
C THR A 256 22.69 -21.50 18.34
N PHE A 257 21.71 -20.68 18.73
CA PHE A 257 21.52 -20.30 20.14
C PHE A 257 21.17 -21.52 21.01
N PHE A 258 20.24 -22.37 20.56
CA PHE A 258 19.88 -23.59 21.28
C PHE A 258 21.00 -24.63 21.29
N GLY A 259 21.74 -24.79 20.18
CA GLY A 259 22.89 -25.69 20.10
C GLY A 259 24.01 -25.33 21.07
N ARG A 260 24.27 -24.03 21.31
CA ARG A 260 25.22 -23.58 22.34
C ARG A 260 24.74 -23.91 23.76
N LYS A 261 23.46 -23.69 24.05
CA LYS A 261 22.88 -23.97 25.38
C LYS A 261 22.87 -25.46 25.76
N HIS A 262 23.01 -26.36 24.79
CA HIS A 262 23.12 -27.81 25.02
C HIS A 262 24.57 -28.32 24.97
N ALA A 263 25.54 -27.44 24.64
CA ALA A 263 26.97 -27.74 24.63
C ALA A 263 27.70 -27.23 25.88
N ASP A 264 27.06 -26.35 26.66
CA ASP A 264 27.48 -25.83 27.97
C ASP A 264 26.77 -26.61 29.11
#